data_AF-A0A8T4T4U1-F1
#
_entry.id   AF-A0A8T4T4U1-F1
#
_cell.length_a   1.000
_cell.length_b   1.000
_cell.length_c   1.000
_cell.angle_alpha   90.00
_cell.angle_beta   90.00
_cell.angle_gamma   90.00
#
_symmetry.space_group_name_H-M   'P 1'
#
loop_
_entity.id
_entity.type
_entity.pdbx_description
1 polymer ?
#
loop_
_entity_poly.entity_id
_entity_poly.type
_entity_poly.pdbx_seq_one_letter_code
_entity_poly.pdbx_strand_id
1 'polypeptide(L)'
;MALFTFGEIIDLAIMVLGLGYIFMGSMQRPRTVESYLQASRFDWQGFQWAILITAPAIVLHELAHKFVAMFFGLLATFHASYFGLGLGIFLRVIQSPFIIFVPGYVSIQGASHLEAAITAFVGPGTNLLLFAIAWFTLHHARRLTFRQKFLWQATKQINLFLFFFNMIPIPPFDGFTVVAGLISVLTS
;
A
#
# COMPACT_ATOMS: atom_id res chain seq x y z
N MET A 1 19.90 -11.82 -12.62
CA MET A 1 19.32 -10.46 -12.46
C MET A 1 19.33 -10.12 -10.97
N ALA A 2 19.68 -8.90 -10.58
CA ALA A 2 19.63 -8.50 -9.18
C ALA A 2 18.17 -8.41 -8.71
N LEU A 3 17.85 -8.94 -7.53
CA LEU A 3 16.49 -8.85 -6.97
C LEU A 3 16.11 -7.41 -6.64
N PHE A 4 17.08 -6.60 -6.21
CA PHE A 4 16.92 -5.17 -5.98
C PHE A 4 18.16 -4.44 -6.45
N THR A 5 17.95 -3.27 -7.05
CA THR A 5 19.01 -2.28 -7.25
C THR A 5 19.11 -1.38 -6.02
N PHE A 6 20.24 -0.69 -5.88
CA PHE A 6 20.42 0.29 -4.81
C PHE A 6 19.38 1.43 -4.88
N GLY A 7 19.00 1.85 -6.08
CA GLY A 7 17.95 2.85 -6.29
C GLY A 7 16.60 2.41 -5.75
N GLU A 8 16.22 1.14 -5.97
CA GLU A 8 14.95 0.60 -5.47
C GLU A 8 14.91 0.53 -3.93
N ILE A 9 16.06 0.28 -3.29
CA ILE A 9 16.16 0.29 -1.83
C ILE A 9 15.95 1.72 -1.29
N ILE A 10 16.55 2.71 -1.95
CA ILE A 10 16.37 4.12 -1.60
C ILE A 10 14.90 4.52 -1.78
N ASP A 11 14.30 4.20 -2.93
CA ASP A 11 12.91 4.50 -3.22
C ASP A 11 11.97 3.85 -2.20
N LEU A 12 12.24 2.59 -1.82
CA LEU A 12 11.44 1.89 -0.82
C LEU A 12 11.57 2.58 0.54
N ALA A 13 12.78 3.00 0.93
CA ALA A 13 12.98 3.76 2.16
C ALA A 13 12.24 5.11 2.13
N ILE A 14 12.32 5.85 1.02
CA ILE A 14 11.61 7.13 0.83
C ILE A 14 10.11 6.94 0.92
N MET A 15 9.57 5.93 0.25
CA MET A 15 8.14 5.63 0.29
C MET A 15 7.69 5.28 1.71
N VAL A 16 8.43 4.43 2.43
CA VAL A 16 8.11 4.05 3.81
C VAL A 16 8.12 5.26 4.75
N LEU A 17 9.15 6.11 4.67
CA LEU A 17 9.25 7.33 5.47
C LEU A 17 8.15 8.34 5.11
N GLY A 18 7.87 8.50 3.81
CA GLY A 18 6.80 9.36 3.31
C GLY A 18 5.43 8.92 3.81
N LEU A 19 5.11 7.63 3.70
CA LEU A 19 3.87 7.05 4.25
C LEU A 19 3.74 7.27 5.75
N GLY A 20 4.83 7.04 6.50
CA GLY A 20 4.89 7.32 7.94
C GLY A 20 4.52 8.77 8.24
N TYR A 21 5.09 9.72 7.52
CA TYR A 21 4.80 11.13 7.70
C TYR A 21 3.35 11.46 7.34
N ILE A 22 2.88 11.00 6.17
CA ILE A 22 1.53 11.27 5.66
C ILE A 22 0.46 10.80 6.64
N PHE A 23 0.62 9.61 7.25
CA PHE A 23 -0.40 9.01 8.11
C PHE A 23 -0.15 9.14 9.63
N MET A 24 0.97 9.73 10.07
CA MET A 24 1.31 9.91 11.50
C MET A 24 0.16 10.43 12.40
N GLY A 25 -0.68 11.34 11.90
CA GLY A 25 -1.76 11.96 12.68
C GLY A 25 -3.16 11.36 12.48
N SER A 26 -3.33 10.35 11.61
CA SER A 26 -4.64 9.71 11.37
C SER A 26 -4.90 8.51 12.28
N MET A 27 -3.86 7.99 12.94
CA MET A 27 -3.92 6.74 13.71
C MET A 27 -3.95 6.93 15.24
N GLN A 28 -4.07 8.17 15.71
CA GLN A 28 -4.27 8.47 17.13
C GLN A 28 -5.73 8.81 17.43
N ARG A 29 -6.10 8.58 18.70
CA ARG A 29 -7.42 8.75 19.34
C ARG A 29 -8.25 9.92 18.78
N PRO A 30 -9.61 9.86 18.87
CA PRO A 30 -10.49 10.94 18.40
C PRO A 30 -9.96 12.31 18.82
N ARG A 31 -9.70 13.16 17.82
CA ARG A 31 -9.03 14.45 17.98
C ARG A 31 -9.88 15.37 18.86
N THR A 32 -9.36 15.72 20.04
CA THR A 32 -9.89 16.81 20.87
C THR A 32 -9.46 18.17 20.29
N VAL A 33 -10.18 19.25 20.58
CA VAL A 33 -9.86 20.63 20.12
C VAL A 33 -8.41 21.02 20.45
N GLU A 34 -7.89 20.54 21.57
CA GLU A 34 -6.52 20.75 22.04
C GLU A 34 -5.44 20.11 21.14
N SER A 35 -5.77 19.00 20.46
CA SER A 35 -4.87 18.34 19.50
C SER A 35 -4.67 19.12 18.19
N TYR A 36 -5.60 20.03 17.85
CA TYR A 36 -5.43 20.93 16.69
C TYR A 36 -4.41 22.04 16.97
N LEU A 37 -4.32 22.51 18.21
CA LEU A 37 -3.39 23.57 18.61
C LEU A 37 -1.95 23.05 18.82
N GLN A 38 -1.78 21.74 19.11
CA GLN A 38 -0.48 21.09 19.27
C GLN A 38 0.12 20.54 17.97
N ALA A 39 -0.51 20.78 16.81
CA ALA A 39 -0.09 20.28 15.49
C ALA A 39 1.32 20.73 15.04
N SER A 40 2.02 21.56 15.83
CA SER A 40 3.37 22.08 15.55
C SER A 40 4.52 21.12 15.90
N ARG A 41 4.30 20.02 16.65
CA ARG A 41 5.37 19.07 17.02
C ARG A 41 5.26 17.75 16.27
N PHE A 42 6.40 17.25 15.80
CA PHE A 42 6.49 15.93 15.15
C PHE A 42 6.16 14.83 16.17
N ASP A 43 5.17 14.00 15.85
CA ASP A 43 4.69 12.91 16.70
C ASP A 43 5.37 11.58 16.35
N TRP A 44 6.53 11.34 16.97
CA TRP A 44 7.33 10.14 16.74
C TRP A 44 6.55 8.83 16.95
N GLN A 45 5.63 8.80 17.91
CA GLN A 45 4.85 7.59 18.18
C GLN A 45 3.84 7.36 17.06
N GLY A 46 3.08 8.39 16.65
CA GLY A 46 2.18 8.30 15.51
C GLY A 46 2.89 7.92 14.23
N PHE A 47 4.10 8.42 14.00
CA PHE A 47 4.93 8.10 12.85
C PHE A 47 5.29 6.61 12.79
N GLN A 48 5.73 6.05 13.92
CA GLN A 48 6.04 4.62 14.03
C GLN A 48 4.80 3.76 13.78
N TRP A 49 3.64 4.13 14.37
CA TRP A 49 2.39 3.42 14.15
C TRP A 49 1.94 3.46 12.70
N ALA A 50 2.04 4.64 12.06
CA ALA A 50 1.75 4.81 10.65
C ALA A 50 2.58 3.87 9.79
N ILE A 51 3.91 3.86 9.97
CA ILE A 51 4.80 2.95 9.25
C ILE A 51 4.40 1.49 9.47
N LEU A 52 4.25 1.07 10.74
CA LEU A 52 3.95 -0.32 11.06
C LEU A 52 2.65 -0.84 10.43
N ILE A 53 1.70 0.06 10.16
CA ILE A 53 0.40 -0.29 9.62
C ILE A 53 0.37 -0.17 8.09
N THR A 54 0.84 0.96 7.53
CA THR A 54 0.70 1.23 6.09
C THR A 54 1.83 0.66 5.26
N ALA A 55 3.07 0.64 5.78
CA ALA A 55 4.21 0.18 5.01
C ALA A 55 4.09 -1.30 4.63
N PRO A 56 3.75 -2.25 5.54
CA PRO A 56 3.58 -3.64 5.14
C PRO A 56 2.51 -3.84 4.07
N ALA A 57 1.39 -3.11 4.17
CA ALA A 57 0.31 -3.23 3.18
C ALA A 57 0.77 -2.82 1.78
N ILE A 58 1.36 -1.63 1.65
CA ILE A 58 1.77 -1.08 0.36
C ILE A 58 3.05 -1.74 -0.16
N VAL A 59 4.06 -1.94 0.69
CA VAL A 59 5.33 -2.55 0.26
C VAL A 59 5.11 -3.98 -0.21
N LEU A 60 4.37 -4.81 0.55
CA LEU A 60 4.15 -6.19 0.13
C LEU A 60 3.29 -6.28 -1.14
N HIS A 61 2.34 -5.37 -1.31
CA HIS A 61 1.56 -5.22 -2.54
C HIS A 61 2.45 -4.94 -3.76
N GLU A 62 3.28 -3.90 -3.70
CA GLU A 62 4.19 -3.53 -4.80
C GLU A 62 5.25 -4.61 -5.06
N LEU A 63 5.82 -5.19 -4.00
CA LEU A 63 6.78 -6.28 -4.15
C LEU A 63 6.16 -7.55 -4.73
N ALA A 64 4.87 -7.81 -4.48
CA ALA A 64 4.17 -8.93 -5.11
C ALA A 64 4.09 -8.76 -6.63
N HIS A 65 3.74 -7.56 -7.12
CA HIS A 65 3.78 -7.26 -8.56
C HIS A 65 5.17 -7.53 -9.13
N LYS A 66 6.21 -7.00 -8.47
CA LYS A 66 7.59 -7.16 -8.92
C LYS A 66 8.03 -8.62 -8.97
N PHE A 67 7.85 -9.36 -7.88
CA PHE A 67 8.34 -10.73 -7.80
C PHE A 67 7.60 -11.68 -8.75
N VAL A 68 6.31 -11.47 -8.97
CA VAL A 68 5.54 -12.27 -9.94
C VAL A 68 5.92 -11.92 -11.37
N ALA A 69 6.14 -10.65 -11.70
CA ALA A 69 6.70 -10.27 -12.99
C ALA A 69 8.08 -10.91 -13.23
N MET A 70 8.97 -10.87 -12.23
CA MET A 70 10.29 -11.52 -12.31
C MET A 70 10.19 -13.04 -12.42
N PHE A 71 9.19 -13.65 -11.79
CA PHE A 71 8.92 -15.09 -11.93
C PHE A 71 8.54 -15.46 -13.37
N PHE A 72 7.80 -14.59 -14.07
CA PHE A 72 7.55 -14.72 -15.52
C PHE A 72 8.77 -14.38 -16.40
N GLY A 73 9.93 -14.05 -15.81
CA GLY A 73 11.14 -13.68 -16.53
C GLY A 73 11.13 -12.24 -17.07
N LEU A 74 10.18 -11.42 -16.64
CA LEU A 74 10.03 -10.03 -17.07
C LEU A 74 10.98 -9.09 -16.30
N LEU A 75 11.37 -8.00 -16.94
CA LEU A 75 12.07 -6.91 -16.27
C LEU A 75 11.07 -6.09 -15.47
N ALA A 76 11.26 -6.07 -14.14
CA ALA A 76 10.43 -5.34 -13.20
C ALA A 76 11.28 -4.47 -12.26
N THR A 77 10.93 -3.19 -12.15
CA THR A 77 11.65 -2.23 -11.31
C THR A 77 10.64 -1.43 -10.50
N PHE A 78 10.83 -1.40 -9.19
CA PHE A 78 10.05 -0.62 -8.26
C PHE A 78 10.52 0.84 -8.26
N HIS A 79 9.57 1.77 -8.23
CA HIS A 79 9.85 3.21 -8.15
C HIS A 79 8.97 3.84 -7.08
N ALA A 80 9.54 4.73 -6.29
CA ALA A 80 8.75 5.62 -5.44
C ALA A 80 8.10 6.69 -6.31
N SER A 81 6.81 6.95 -6.10
CA SER A 81 6.11 8.02 -6.81
C SER A 81 6.34 9.33 -6.06
N TYR A 82 7.41 10.05 -6.41
CA TYR A 82 7.74 11.33 -5.79
C TYR A 82 6.60 12.35 -5.90
N PHE A 83 5.90 12.38 -7.04
CA PHE A 83 4.72 13.22 -7.22
C PHE A 83 3.58 12.81 -6.28
N GLY A 84 3.27 11.51 -6.19
CA GLY A 84 2.20 11.03 -5.33
C GLY A 84 2.52 11.21 -3.84
N LEU A 85 3.76 10.96 -3.42
CA LEU A 85 4.23 11.25 -2.07
C LEU A 85 4.15 12.75 -1.75
N GLY A 86 4.57 13.61 -2.69
CA GLY A 86 4.43 15.07 -2.58
C GLY A 86 2.97 15.50 -2.44
N LEU A 87 2.07 14.94 -3.24
CA LEU A 87 0.63 15.17 -3.13
C LEU A 87 0.10 14.70 -1.77
N GLY A 88 0.48 13.52 -1.30
CA GLY A 88 0.08 13.01 0.01
C GLY A 88 0.56 13.90 1.16
N ILE A 89 1.79 14.41 1.08
CA ILE A 89 2.33 15.39 2.04
C ILE A 89 1.51 16.68 2.01
N PHE A 90 1.22 17.21 0.82
CA PHE A 90 0.40 18.41 0.65
C PHE A 90 -1.00 18.23 1.24
N LEU A 91 -1.69 17.13 0.91
CA LEU A 91 -3.02 16.79 1.41
C LEU A 91 -3.03 16.68 2.95
N ARG A 92 -1.97 16.13 3.54
CA ARG A 92 -1.81 16.11 5.00
C ARG A 92 -1.70 17.52 5.57
N VAL A 93 -0.86 18.38 4.98
CA VAL A 93 -0.63 19.75 5.47
C VAL A 93 -1.91 20.56 5.48
N ILE A 94 -2.75 20.43 4.44
CA ILE A 94 -4.06 21.08 4.39
C ILE A 94 -5.15 20.34 5.19
N GLN A 95 -4.80 19.28 5.93
CA GLN A 95 -5.69 18.46 6.73
C GLN A 95 -6.87 17.87 5.94
N SER A 96 -6.64 17.52 4.67
CA SER A 96 -7.66 16.93 3.82
C SER A 96 -8.21 15.64 4.44
N PRO A 97 -9.54 15.45 4.49
CA PRO A 97 -10.14 14.20 4.93
C PRO A 97 -9.96 13.07 3.90
N PHE A 98 -9.63 13.41 2.65
CA PHE A 98 -9.37 12.46 1.57
C PHE A 98 -7.87 12.42 1.25
N ILE A 99 -7.31 11.22 1.26
CA ILE A 99 -5.91 10.97 0.92
C ILE A 99 -5.90 9.87 -0.14
N ILE A 100 -6.01 10.28 -1.41
CA ILE A 100 -5.86 9.38 -2.56
C ILE A 100 -4.64 9.85 -3.33
N PHE A 101 -3.62 9.00 -3.38
CA PHE A 101 -2.39 9.21 -4.13
C PHE A 101 -1.73 7.85 -4.36
N VAL A 102 -0.82 7.79 -5.33
CA VAL A 102 -0.02 6.59 -5.61
C VAL A 102 1.35 6.76 -4.93
N PRO A 103 1.71 5.95 -3.92
CA PRO A 103 2.96 6.11 -3.17
C PRO A 103 4.19 5.53 -3.90
N GLY A 104 3.98 4.52 -4.74
CA GLY A 104 4.99 3.83 -5.52
C GLY A 104 4.31 3.02 -6.62
N TYR A 105 5.10 2.49 -7.54
CA TYR A 105 4.62 1.62 -8.61
C TYR A 105 5.77 0.71 -9.11
N VAL A 106 5.41 -0.39 -9.77
CA VAL A 106 6.39 -1.25 -10.45
C VAL A 106 6.28 -1.09 -11.96
N SER A 107 7.37 -0.68 -12.61
CA SER A 107 7.46 -0.68 -14.07
C SER A 107 7.77 -2.09 -14.56
N ILE A 108 6.90 -2.66 -15.39
CA ILE A 108 7.04 -4.00 -15.96
C ILE A 108 7.08 -3.87 -17.49
N GLN A 109 8.00 -4.58 -18.14
CA GLN A 109 8.16 -4.55 -19.60
C GLN A 109 8.03 -5.94 -20.21
N GLY A 110 7.39 -6.02 -21.38
CA GLY A 110 7.32 -7.25 -22.17
C GLY A 110 6.29 -8.28 -21.71
N ALA A 111 5.38 -7.91 -20.79
CA ALA A 111 4.31 -8.81 -20.34
C ALA A 111 3.29 -9.06 -21.46
N SER A 112 2.93 -10.32 -21.67
CA SER A 112 1.71 -10.68 -22.40
C SER A 112 0.45 -10.22 -21.65
N HIS A 113 -0.70 -10.23 -22.32
CA HIS A 113 -1.98 -9.82 -21.71
C HIS A 113 -2.33 -10.66 -20.47
N LEU A 114 -2.04 -11.97 -20.50
CA LEU A 114 -2.30 -12.86 -19.36
C LEU A 114 -1.32 -12.59 -18.21
N GLU A 115 -0.03 -12.44 -18.50
CA GLU A 115 0.98 -12.14 -17.48
C GLU A 115 0.72 -10.77 -16.83
N ALA A 116 0.31 -9.78 -17.61
CA ALA A 116 -0.09 -8.46 -17.10
C ALA A 116 -1.32 -8.57 -16.19
N ALA A 117 -2.34 -9.33 -16.58
CA ALA A 117 -3.54 -9.52 -15.75
C ALA A 117 -3.23 -10.25 -14.44
N ILE A 118 -2.47 -11.34 -14.50
CA ILE A 118 -2.05 -12.09 -13.30
C ILE A 118 -1.20 -11.19 -12.40
N THR A 119 -0.23 -10.49 -12.98
CA THR A 119 0.66 -9.64 -12.22
C THR A 119 -0.10 -8.49 -11.58
N ALA A 120 -1.04 -7.85 -12.27
CA ALA A 120 -1.90 -6.81 -11.69
C ALA A 120 -2.79 -7.35 -10.56
N PHE A 121 -3.23 -8.61 -10.60
CA PHE A 121 -4.05 -9.16 -9.51
C PHE A 121 -3.25 -9.50 -8.24
N VAL A 122 -1.96 -9.86 -8.33
CA VAL A 122 -1.24 -10.36 -7.14
C VAL A 122 -0.96 -9.29 -6.08
N GLY A 123 -0.91 -8.01 -6.45
CA GLY A 123 -0.87 -6.92 -5.48
C GLY A 123 -2.14 -6.87 -4.62
N PRO A 124 -3.33 -6.67 -5.21
CA PRO A 124 -4.60 -6.76 -4.49
C PRO A 124 -4.77 -8.09 -3.77
N GLY A 125 -4.39 -9.22 -4.39
CA GLY A 125 -4.41 -10.54 -3.77
C GLY A 125 -3.56 -10.64 -2.50
N THR A 126 -2.40 -9.98 -2.47
CA THR A 126 -1.55 -9.89 -1.27
C THR A 126 -2.23 -9.09 -0.16
N ASN A 127 -2.90 -7.97 -0.50
CA ASN A 127 -3.70 -7.23 0.47
C ASN A 127 -4.85 -8.08 1.01
N LEU A 128 -5.57 -8.80 0.16
CA LEU A 128 -6.64 -9.71 0.59
C LEU A 128 -6.12 -10.79 1.55
N LEU A 129 -4.93 -11.35 1.28
CA LEU A 129 -4.27 -12.31 2.16
C LEU A 129 -3.90 -11.69 3.52
N LEU A 130 -3.31 -10.49 3.54
CA LEU A 130 -2.99 -9.78 4.78
C LEU A 130 -4.26 -9.44 5.59
N PHE A 131 -5.34 -9.06 4.92
CA PHE A 131 -6.67 -8.91 5.53
C PHE A 131 -7.13 -10.22 6.18
N ALA A 132 -7.06 -11.33 5.46
CA ALA A 132 -7.52 -12.63 5.95
C ALA A 132 -6.71 -13.09 7.18
N ILE A 133 -5.39 -12.91 7.16
CA ILE A 133 -4.51 -13.18 8.31
C ILE A 133 -4.93 -12.33 9.50
N ALA A 134 -5.07 -11.01 9.32
CA ALA A 134 -5.44 -10.10 10.39
C ALA A 134 -6.82 -10.40 10.97
N TRP A 135 -7.80 -10.71 10.11
CA TRP A 135 -9.14 -11.14 10.51
C TRP A 135 -9.07 -12.45 11.31
N PHE A 136 -8.35 -13.45 10.82
CA PHE A 136 -8.21 -14.74 11.48
C PHE A 136 -7.57 -14.58 12.88
N THR A 137 -6.48 -13.81 12.98
CA THR A 137 -5.80 -13.54 14.24
C THR A 137 -6.71 -12.85 15.25
N LEU A 138 -7.51 -11.86 14.83
CA LEU A 138 -8.45 -11.17 15.73
C LEU A 138 -9.53 -12.08 16.31
N HIS A 139 -10.00 -13.07 15.54
CA HIS A 139 -11.08 -13.96 15.98
C HIS A 139 -10.58 -15.16 16.81
N HIS A 140 -9.36 -15.63 16.57
CA HIS A 140 -8.87 -16.87 17.17
C HIS A 140 -7.80 -16.67 18.26
N ALA A 141 -7.10 -15.52 18.27
CA ALA A 141 -6.07 -15.28 19.28
C ALA A 141 -6.68 -14.91 20.64
N ARG A 142 -6.48 -15.77 21.65
CA ARG A 142 -7.10 -15.62 22.99
C ARG A 142 -6.48 -14.53 23.86
N ARG A 143 -5.25 -14.08 23.59
CA ARG A 143 -4.48 -13.17 24.47
C ARG A 143 -3.80 -12.03 23.71
N LEU A 144 -4.58 -11.20 23.02
CA LEU A 144 -4.07 -9.97 22.40
C LEU A 144 -4.15 -8.80 23.38
N THR A 145 -3.02 -8.11 23.57
CA THR A 145 -2.99 -6.80 24.26
C THR A 145 -3.80 -5.75 23.49
N PHE A 146 -4.20 -4.66 24.14
CA PHE A 146 -4.91 -3.56 23.47
C PHE A 146 -4.17 -3.04 22.23
N ARG A 147 -2.84 -2.87 22.33
CA ARG A 147 -1.98 -2.41 21.23
C ARG A 147 -1.98 -3.39 20.05
N GLN A 148 -1.90 -4.69 20.33
CA GLN A 148 -1.95 -5.72 19.28
C GLN A 148 -3.33 -5.78 18.62
N LYS A 149 -4.42 -5.71 19.40
CA LYS A 149 -5.78 -5.65 18.85
C LYS A 149 -5.95 -4.46 17.92
N PHE A 150 -5.46 -3.29 18.34
CA PHE A 150 -5.47 -2.08 17.51
C PHE A 150 -4.69 -2.28 16.20
N LEU A 151 -3.45 -2.79 16.29
CA LEU A 151 -2.62 -3.06 15.10
C LEU A 151 -3.34 -3.98 14.12
N TRP A 152 -3.81 -5.15 14.58
CA TRP A 152 -4.50 -6.10 13.72
C TRP A 152 -5.80 -5.55 13.14
N GLN A 153 -6.55 -4.76 13.90
CA GLN A 153 -7.77 -4.12 13.39
C GLN A 153 -7.44 -3.10 12.30
N ALA A 154 -6.39 -2.30 12.47
CA ALA A 154 -5.93 -1.34 11.47
C ALA A 154 -5.38 -2.04 10.21
N THR A 155 -4.53 -3.07 10.39
CA THR A 155 -4.03 -3.92 9.28
C THR A 155 -5.20 -4.52 8.49
N LYS A 156 -6.19 -5.09 9.18
CA LYS A 156 -7.39 -5.64 8.54
C LYS A 156 -8.12 -4.58 7.70
N GLN A 157 -8.40 -3.41 8.28
CA GLN A 157 -9.15 -2.35 7.60
C GLN A 157 -8.41 -1.78 6.39
N ILE A 158 -7.13 -1.48 6.53
CA ILE A 158 -6.32 -0.88 5.44
C ILE A 158 -6.13 -1.87 4.30
N ASN A 159 -5.81 -3.13 4.59
CA ASN A 159 -5.62 -4.12 3.53
C ASN A 159 -6.92 -4.43 2.80
N LEU A 160 -8.07 -4.49 3.51
CA LEU A 160 -9.36 -4.66 2.85
C LEU A 160 -9.71 -3.46 1.96
N PHE A 161 -9.46 -2.24 2.46
CA PHE A 161 -9.65 -1.01 1.69
C PHE A 161 -8.79 -1.03 0.42
N LEU A 162 -7.49 -1.29 0.54
CA LEU A 162 -6.57 -1.32 -0.60
C LEU A 162 -6.92 -2.43 -1.60
N PHE A 163 -7.39 -3.59 -1.14
CA PHE A 163 -7.90 -4.64 -2.03
C PHE A 163 -9.09 -4.13 -2.87
N PHE A 164 -10.11 -3.57 -2.22
CA PHE A 164 -11.30 -3.11 -2.95
C PHE A 164 -10.98 -1.97 -3.91
N PHE A 165 -10.20 -0.97 -3.48
CA PHE A 165 -9.84 0.16 -4.32
C PHE A 165 -9.01 -0.27 -5.53
N ASN A 166 -7.99 -1.11 -5.33
CA ASN A 166 -7.18 -1.56 -6.44
C ASN A 166 -7.90 -2.56 -7.35
N MET A 167 -9.02 -3.16 -6.95
CA MET A 167 -9.85 -3.99 -7.84
C MET A 167 -10.89 -3.21 -8.66
N ILE A 168 -10.96 -1.88 -8.51
CA ILE A 168 -11.83 -1.03 -9.34
C ILE A 168 -11.28 -1.04 -10.78
N PRO A 169 -12.11 -1.32 -11.81
CA PRO A 169 -11.65 -1.39 -13.20
C PRO A 169 -11.51 -0.01 -13.85
N ILE A 170 -10.82 0.92 -13.20
CA ILE A 170 -10.60 2.30 -13.66
C ILE A 170 -9.13 2.67 -13.42
N PRO A 171 -8.41 3.28 -14.38
CA PRO A 171 -7.05 3.76 -14.14
C PRO A 171 -7.02 4.78 -12.98
N PRO A 172 -5.98 4.77 -12.13
CA PRO A 172 -4.74 4.00 -12.22
C PRO A 172 -4.77 2.64 -11.48
N PHE A 173 -5.93 2.13 -11.05
CA PHE A 173 -6.03 0.94 -10.21
C PHE A 173 -5.71 -0.36 -10.97
N ASP A 174 -5.14 -1.35 -10.27
CA ASP A 174 -4.73 -2.63 -10.86
C ASP A 174 -5.84 -3.39 -11.57
N GLY A 175 -7.06 -3.29 -11.06
CA GLY A 175 -8.26 -3.96 -11.56
C GLY A 175 -8.57 -3.57 -12.99
N PHE A 176 -8.17 -2.37 -13.42
CA PHE A 176 -8.22 -1.98 -14.83
C PHE A 176 -7.36 -2.92 -15.69
N THR A 177 -6.10 -3.12 -15.30
CA THR A 177 -5.16 -4.00 -16.00
C THR A 177 -5.60 -5.46 -15.94
N VAL A 178 -6.14 -5.91 -14.81
CA VAL A 178 -6.72 -7.26 -14.67
C VAL A 178 -7.82 -7.48 -15.70
N VAL A 179 -8.82 -6.60 -15.75
CA VAL A 179 -9.96 -6.74 -16.65
C VAL A 179 -9.54 -6.58 -18.12
N ALA A 180 -8.71 -5.57 -18.42
CA ALA A 180 -8.24 -5.33 -19.78
C ALA A 180 -7.43 -6.52 -20.33
N GLY A 181 -6.53 -7.09 -19.52
CA GLY A 181 -5.74 -8.26 -19.93
C GLY A 181 -6.61 -9.50 -20.13
N LEU A 182 -7.58 -9.77 -19.25
CA LEU A 182 -8.51 -10.89 -19.40
C LEU A 182 -9.40 -10.75 -20.65
N ILE A 183 -9.94 -9.56 -20.92
CA ILE A 183 -10.72 -9.31 -22.13
C ILE A 183 -9.86 -9.57 -23.37
N SER A 184 -8.62 -9.05 -23.38
CA SER A 184 -7.71 -9.21 -24.53
C SER A 184 -7.43 -10.69 -24.83
N VAL A 185 -7.21 -11.52 -23.81
CA VAL A 185 -7.01 -12.97 -23.95
C VAL A 185 -8.24 -13.70 -24.48
N LEU A 186 -9.44 -13.25 -24.12
CA LEU A 186 -10.70 -13.87 -24.59
C LEU A 186 -11.04 -13.47 -26.03
N THR A 187 -10.48 -12.36 -26.53
CA THR A 187 -10.74 -11.84 -27.88
C THR A 187 -9.63 -12.11 -28.89
N SER A 188 -8.49 -12.64 -28.45
CA SER A 188 -7.34 -13.06 -29.28
C SER A 188 -7.45 -14.51 -29.73
#